data_AF-A0A0D6AU43-F1
#
_entry.id   AF-A0A0D6AU43-F1
#
_cell.length_a   1.000
_cell.length_b   1.000
_cell.length_c   1.000
_cell.angle_alpha   90.00
_cell.angle_beta   90.00
_cell.angle_gamma   90.00
#
_symmetry.space_group_name_H-M   'P 1'
#
loop_
_entity.id
_entity.type
_entity.pdbx_description
1 polymer ?
#
loop_
_entity_poly.entity_id
_entity_poly.type
_entity_poly.pdbx_seq_one_letter_code
_entity_poly.pdbx_strand_id
1 'polypeptide(L)'
;MEDNNQKLNIIIPFYLGEKENISHLKITDIWRWDFAKLECTHDYIQWLFPLNEASFYNPDAPILDSESINYFRKNQILRDNLKRSLLIMLRFYGLTFNRSEGKIFIDKGDNYLARKS
;
A
#
# COMPACT_ATOMS: atom_id res chain seq x y z
N MET A 1 -15.53 -19.64 21.88
CA MET A 1 -14.22 -18.94 21.78
C MET A 1 -13.86 -18.77 20.31
N GLU A 2 -14.79 -18.23 19.51
CA GLU A 2 -14.78 -18.36 18.04
C GLU A 2 -14.72 -17.02 17.29
N ASP A 3 -14.47 -15.91 17.98
CA ASP A 3 -14.59 -14.56 17.38
C ASP A 3 -13.24 -13.87 17.07
N ASN A 4 -12.12 -14.49 17.44
CA ASN A 4 -10.79 -13.90 17.18
C ASN A 4 -10.19 -14.28 15.81
N ASN A 5 -10.77 -15.25 15.09
CA ASN A 5 -10.27 -15.70 13.78
C ASN A 5 -10.95 -15.02 12.59
N GLN A 6 -12.04 -14.26 12.80
CA GLN A 6 -12.71 -13.50 11.72
C GLN A 6 -12.07 -12.13 11.45
N LYS A 7 -11.24 -11.64 12.37
CA LYS A 7 -10.26 -10.58 12.12
C LYS A 7 -8.94 -11.14 11.58
N LEU A 8 -9.00 -12.20 10.77
CA LEU A 8 -7.96 -12.43 9.77
C LEU A 8 -7.94 -11.17 8.90
N ASN A 9 -6.97 -10.36 9.26
CA ASN A 9 -6.80 -8.98 8.92
C ASN A 9 -7.19 -8.71 7.46
N ILE A 10 -8.23 -7.88 7.26
CA ILE A 10 -8.77 -7.53 5.94
C ILE A 10 -7.67 -7.09 4.96
N ILE A 11 -6.50 -6.69 5.46
CA ILE A 11 -5.32 -6.38 4.68
C ILE A 11 -4.91 -7.51 3.73
N ILE A 12 -4.98 -8.78 4.12
CA ILE A 12 -4.55 -9.89 3.28
C ILE A 12 -5.45 -10.04 2.05
N PRO A 13 -6.77 -10.25 2.18
CA PRO A 13 -7.65 -10.32 1.02
C PRO A 13 -7.73 -9.00 0.24
N PHE A 14 -7.55 -7.84 0.90
CA PHE A 14 -7.42 -6.55 0.20
C PHE A 14 -6.18 -6.54 -0.72
N TYR A 15 -5.03 -6.95 -0.19
CA TYR A 15 -3.79 -7.03 -0.96
C TYR A 15 -3.81 -8.10 -2.05
N LEU A 16 -4.61 -9.15 -1.92
CA LEU A 16 -4.85 -10.12 -2.98
C LEU A 16 -5.83 -9.60 -4.06
N GLY A 17 -6.48 -8.45 -3.84
CA GLY A 17 -7.50 -7.91 -4.74
C GLY A 17 -8.85 -8.61 -4.63
N GLU A 18 -9.02 -9.44 -3.60
CA GLU A 18 -10.21 -10.24 -3.34
C GLU A 18 -11.28 -9.44 -2.60
N LYS A 19 -10.87 -8.51 -1.73
CA LYS A 19 -11.75 -7.70 -0.90
C LYS A 19 -11.51 -6.20 -1.08
N GLU A 20 -12.59 -5.43 -0.97
CA GLU A 20 -12.57 -3.98 -0.97
C GLU A 20 -12.23 -3.43 0.42
N ASN A 21 -11.70 -2.22 0.46
CA ASN A 21 -11.64 -1.44 1.69
C ASN A 21 -13.02 -0.89 2.07
N ILE A 22 -13.09 -0.15 3.18
CA ILE A 22 -14.32 0.50 3.65
C ILE A 22 -14.94 1.49 2.64
N SER A 23 -14.13 2.01 1.71
CA SER A 23 -14.55 2.95 0.67
C SER A 23 -14.96 2.24 -0.63
N HIS A 24 -15.20 0.92 -0.59
CA HIS A 24 -15.56 0.07 -1.74
C HIS A 24 -14.49 0.01 -2.85
N LEU A 25 -13.22 0.19 -2.48
CA LEU A 25 -12.10 0.16 -3.42
C LEU A 25 -11.26 -1.09 -3.24
N LYS A 26 -10.92 -1.74 -4.35
CA LYS A 26 -9.86 -2.75 -4.36
C LYS A 26 -8.50 -2.08 -4.50
N ILE A 27 -7.46 -2.79 -4.09
CA ILE A 27 -6.07 -2.34 -4.30
C ILE A 27 -5.79 -2.06 -5.79
N THR A 28 -6.42 -2.80 -6.70
CA THR A 28 -6.31 -2.61 -8.15
C THR A 28 -6.92 -1.33 -8.65
N ASP A 29 -7.96 -0.81 -8.00
CA ASP A 29 -8.61 0.44 -8.39
C ASP A 29 -7.70 1.62 -8.05
N ILE A 30 -7.09 1.59 -6.85
CA ILE A 30 -6.13 2.59 -6.39
C ILE A 30 -4.92 2.65 -7.33
N TRP A 31 -4.40 1.50 -7.78
CA TRP A 31 -3.27 1.46 -8.72
C TRP A 31 -3.58 2.06 -10.11
N ARG A 32 -4.86 2.26 -10.45
CA ARG A 32 -5.29 2.84 -11.73
C ARG A 32 -5.57 4.34 -11.65
N TRP A 33 -5.51 4.92 -10.45
CA TRP A 33 -5.74 6.35 -10.27
C TRP A 33 -4.64 7.19 -10.91
N ASP A 34 -5.05 8.35 -11.41
CA ASP A 34 -4.13 9.40 -11.82
C ASP A 34 -3.64 10.21 -10.61
N PHE A 35 -2.71 11.13 -10.85
CA PHE A 35 -2.13 11.93 -9.77
C PHE A 35 -3.15 12.86 -9.11
N ALA A 36 -4.11 13.42 -9.86
CA ALA A 36 -5.14 14.29 -9.29
C ALA A 36 -6.04 13.51 -8.31
N LYS A 37 -6.40 12.27 -8.66
CA LYS A 37 -7.19 11.40 -7.78
C LYS A 37 -6.41 11.00 -6.53
N LEU A 38 -5.12 10.66 -6.68
CA LEU A 38 -4.22 10.36 -5.56
C LEU A 38 -3.96 11.58 -4.64
N GLU A 39 -4.04 12.82 -5.16
CA GLU A 39 -3.92 14.05 -4.38
C GLU A 39 -5.19 14.40 -3.62
N CYS A 40 -6.38 14.15 -4.18
CA CYS A 40 -7.63 14.55 -3.55
C CYS A 40 -8.16 13.53 -2.52
N THR A 41 -7.63 12.31 -2.52
CA THR A 41 -8.06 11.18 -1.67
C THR A 41 -6.88 10.78 -0.81
N HIS A 42 -6.98 10.69 0.52
CA HIS A 42 -5.80 10.47 1.39
C HIS A 42 -5.92 9.24 2.32
N ASP A 43 -7.11 8.69 2.46
CA ASP A 43 -7.41 7.52 3.30
C ASP A 43 -6.75 6.24 2.75
N TYR A 44 -6.58 6.14 1.42
CA TYR A 44 -5.98 4.99 0.75
C TYR A 44 -4.54 4.70 1.20
N ILE A 45 -3.77 5.72 1.62
CA ILE A 45 -2.35 5.56 1.99
C ILE A 45 -2.22 4.57 3.14
N GLN A 46 -3.12 4.60 4.12
CA GLN A 46 -3.06 3.72 5.27
C GLN A 46 -3.52 2.28 4.95
N TRP A 47 -4.26 2.10 3.85
CA TRP A 47 -4.55 0.77 3.31
C TRP A 47 -3.37 0.20 2.51
N LEU A 48 -2.62 1.06 1.80
CA LEU A 48 -1.39 0.65 1.12
C LEU A 48 -0.22 0.48 2.09
N PHE A 49 -0.14 1.23 3.18
CA PHE A 49 0.95 1.17 4.15
C PHE A 49 0.41 1.22 5.57
N PRO A 50 -0.28 0.14 6.02
CA PRO A 50 -0.84 0.07 7.36
C PRO A 50 0.26 0.07 8.42
N LEU A 51 -0.05 0.64 9.58
CA LEU A 51 0.82 0.64 10.74
C LEU A 51 0.56 -0.60 11.60
N ASN A 52 1.51 -0.95 12.45
CA ASN A 52 1.36 -2.00 13.47
C ASN A 52 0.55 -1.55 14.70
N GLU A 53 0.11 -0.30 14.72
CA GLU A 53 -0.77 0.31 15.71
C GLU A 53 -1.97 0.96 15.04
N ALA A 54 -3.05 1.16 15.79
CA ALA A 54 -4.23 1.85 15.29
C ALA A 54 -3.86 3.28 14.89
N SER A 55 -4.30 3.69 13.71
CA SER A 55 -4.04 5.03 13.22
C SER A 55 -4.92 6.05 13.93
N PHE A 56 -4.32 7.12 14.46
CA PHE A 56 -5.04 8.26 15.02
C PHE A 56 -5.88 9.01 13.96
N TYR A 57 -5.46 8.96 12.69
CA TYR A 57 -6.07 9.72 11.60
C TYR A 57 -7.13 8.94 10.82
N ASN A 58 -7.07 7.62 10.82
CA ASN A 58 -8.09 6.76 10.21
C ASN A 58 -8.27 5.50 11.08
N PRO A 59 -9.20 5.55 12.06
CA PRO A 59 -9.49 4.42 12.94
C PRO A 59 -9.93 3.15 12.20
N ASP A 60 -10.42 3.30 10.97
CA ASP A 60 -10.89 2.20 10.12
C ASP A 60 -9.78 1.57 9.27
N ALA A 61 -8.55 2.11 9.34
CA ALA A 61 -7.41 1.50 8.67
C ALA A 61 -7.05 0.16 9.34
N PRO A 62 -6.72 -0.87 8.54
CA PRO A 62 -6.32 -2.16 9.08
C PRO A 62 -5.01 -2.03 9.86
N ILE A 63 -4.92 -2.69 11.02
CA ILE A 63 -3.71 -2.76 11.84
C ILE A 63 -2.87 -3.93 11.37
N LEU A 64 -1.63 -3.71 10.99
CA LEU A 64 -0.72 -4.76 10.54
C LEU A 64 -0.13 -5.54 11.72
N ASP A 65 -0.78 -6.66 12.07
CA ASP A 65 -0.34 -7.55 13.15
C ASP A 65 0.83 -8.48 12.75
N SER A 66 1.44 -9.12 13.75
CA SER A 66 2.58 -10.03 13.58
C SER A 66 2.28 -11.24 12.68
N GLU A 67 1.05 -11.75 12.68
CA GLU A 67 0.65 -12.90 11.86
C GLU A 67 0.60 -12.51 10.38
N SER A 68 -0.04 -11.38 10.09
CA SER A 68 -0.12 -10.77 8.77
C SER A 68 1.28 -10.45 8.24
N ILE A 69 2.16 -9.86 9.06
CA ILE A 69 3.57 -9.62 8.69
C ILE A 69 4.26 -10.94 8.28
N ASN A 70 4.09 -11.99 9.07
CA ASN A 70 4.67 -13.30 8.76
C ASN A 70 4.12 -13.87 7.44
N TYR A 71 2.83 -13.67 7.18
CA TYR A 71 2.18 -14.09 5.95
C TYR A 71 2.69 -13.32 4.72
N PHE A 72 2.82 -11.99 4.81
CA PHE A 72 3.49 -11.16 3.79
C PHE A 72 4.92 -11.64 3.50
N ARG A 73 5.70 -11.95 4.54
CA ARG A 73 7.08 -12.44 4.38
C ARG A 73 7.17 -13.79 3.67
N LYS A 74 6.13 -14.63 3.76
CA LYS A 74 6.09 -15.96 3.13
C LYS A 74 5.43 -15.96 1.75
N ASN A 75 4.46 -15.08 1.50
CA ASN A 75 3.69 -15.05 0.25
C ASN A 75 4.31 -14.08 -0.78
N GLN A 76 4.70 -14.59 -1.95
CA GLN A 76 5.31 -13.80 -3.03
C GLN A 76 4.35 -12.77 -3.63
N ILE A 77 3.07 -13.12 -3.82
CA ILE A 77 2.06 -12.25 -4.44
C ILE A 77 1.86 -11.00 -3.58
N LEU A 78 1.73 -11.17 -2.26
CA LEU A 78 1.59 -10.05 -1.33
C LEU A 78 2.80 -9.10 -1.37
N ARG A 79 4.02 -9.65 -1.44
CA ARG A 79 5.24 -8.83 -1.57
C ARG A 79 5.27 -8.05 -2.88
N ASP A 80 4.85 -8.66 -3.98
CA ASP A 80 4.86 -7.99 -5.27
C ASP A 80 3.78 -6.91 -5.35
N ASN A 81 2.64 -7.13 -4.72
CA ASN A 81 1.60 -6.11 -4.59
C ASN A 81 2.02 -4.95 -3.67
N LEU A 82 2.75 -5.22 -2.59
CA LEU A 82 3.38 -4.16 -1.78
C LEU A 82 4.39 -3.34 -2.57
N LYS A 83 5.26 -3.99 -3.37
CA LYS A 83 6.20 -3.29 -4.26
C LYS A 83 5.46 -2.45 -5.29
N ARG A 84 4.36 -2.94 -5.85
CA ARG A 84 3.54 -2.20 -6.80
C ARG A 84 2.93 -0.95 -6.16
N SER A 85 2.40 -1.07 -4.94
CA SER A 85 1.91 0.08 -4.18
C SER A 85 3.02 1.10 -3.91
N LEU A 86 4.22 0.65 -3.55
CA LEU A 86 5.40 1.51 -3.39
C LEU A 86 5.76 2.24 -4.69
N LEU A 87 5.74 1.53 -5.83
CA LEU A 87 6.00 2.11 -7.15
C LEU A 87 4.99 3.20 -7.53
N ILE A 88 3.71 3.01 -7.22
CA ILE A 88 2.68 4.03 -7.41
C ILE A 88 3.01 5.28 -6.58
N MET A 89 3.39 5.11 -5.31
CA MET A 89 3.76 6.24 -4.45
C MET A 89 5.04 6.95 -4.89
N LEU A 90 6.07 6.21 -5.32
CA LEU A 90 7.28 6.82 -5.85
C LEU A 90 6.95 7.68 -7.08
N ARG A 91 6.19 7.15 -8.04
CA ARG A 91 5.73 7.91 -9.21
C ARG A 91 4.89 9.13 -8.81
N PHE A 92 4.04 8.99 -7.80
CA PHE A 92 3.25 10.09 -7.24
C PHE A 92 4.14 11.21 -6.68
N TYR A 93 5.27 10.89 -6.05
CA TYR A 93 6.26 11.87 -5.60
C TYR A 93 7.25 12.32 -6.69
N GLY A 94 7.09 11.85 -7.93
CA GLY A 94 8.03 12.13 -9.02
C GLY A 94 9.38 11.42 -8.86
N LEU A 95 9.40 10.29 -8.14
CA LEU A 95 10.57 9.48 -7.86
C LEU A 95 10.52 8.14 -8.60
N THR A 96 11.68 7.51 -8.75
CA THR A 96 11.83 6.15 -9.25
C THR A 96 12.86 5.39 -8.40
N PHE A 97 12.94 4.07 -8.56
CA PHE A 97 14.05 3.31 -8.00
C PHE A 97 14.95 2.77 -9.10
N ASN A 98 16.25 2.73 -8.82
CA ASN A 98 17.25 2.07 -9.63
C ASN A 98 17.95 1.01 -8.80
N ARG A 99 18.38 -0.07 -9.46
CA ARG A 99 19.17 -1.12 -8.82
C ARG A 99 20.54 -1.17 -9.45
N SER A 100 21.57 -0.96 -8.65
CA SER A 100 22.97 -1.09 -9.06
C SER A 100 23.75 -1.84 -7.99
N GLU A 101 24.55 -2.83 -8.40
CA GLU A 101 25.40 -3.65 -7.50
C GLU A 101 24.64 -4.24 -6.29
N GLY A 102 23.39 -4.66 -6.50
CA GLY A 102 22.55 -5.23 -5.45
C GLY A 102 21.96 -4.20 -4.47
N LYS A 103 22.33 -2.91 -4.57
CA LYS A 103 21.75 -1.81 -3.81
C LYS A 103 20.58 -1.17 -4.57
N ILE A 104 19.60 -0.68 -3.81
CA ILE A 104 18.47 0.08 -4.34
C ILE A 104 18.73 1.55 -4.04
N PHE A 105 18.60 2.39 -5.07
CA PHE A 105 18.70 3.84 -5.00
C PHE A 105 17.35 4.45 -5.39
N ILE A 106 16.99 5.55 -4.75
CA ILE A 106 15.83 6.35 -5.14
C ILE A 106 16.34 7.57 -5.90
N ASP A 107 15.87 7.74 -7.13
CA ASP A 107 16.26 8.81 -8.03
C ASP A 107 15.05 9.65 -8.43
N LYS A 108 15.32 10.80 -9.07
CA LYS A 108 14.29 11.62 -9.71
C LYS A 108 13.70 10.85 -10.88
N GLY A 109 12.39 10.70 -10.90
CA GLY A 109 11.65 10.17 -12.05
C GLY A 109 11.46 11.24 -13.14
N ASP A 110 10.99 10.82 -14.31
CA ASP A 110 10.79 11.70 -15.47
C ASP A 110 9.81 12.86 -15.17
N ASN A 111 8.84 12.62 -14.29
CA ASN A 111 7.86 13.61 -13.86
C ASN A 111 8.32 14.42 -12.63
N TYR A 112 9.57 14.29 -12.16
CA TYR A 112 10.04 14.94 -10.93
C TYR A 112 9.80 16.46 -10.91
N LEU A 113 10.11 17.16 -12.01
CA LEU A 113 9.92 18.62 -12.08
C LEU A 113 8.46 19.03 -11.97
N ALA A 114 7.53 18.22 -12.50
CA ALA A 114 6.10 18.47 -12.40
C ALA A 114 5.52 18.12 -11.01
N ARG A 115 6.27 17.37 -10.19
CA ARG A 115 5.88 16.94 -8.84
C ARG A 115 6.64 17.65 -7.73
N LYS A 116 7.68 18.43 -8.08
CA LYS A 116 8.45 19.23 -7.15
C LYS A 116 7.64 20.48 -6.78
N SER A 117 6.88 20.40 -5.70
CA SER A 117 6.24 21.54 -5.05
C SER A 117 7.25 22.45 -4.34
#